data_AF-A0A952BC56-F1
#
_entry.id   AF-A0A952BC56-F1
#
_cell.length_a   1.000
_cell.length_b   1.000
_cell.length_c   1.000
_cell.angle_alpha   90.00
_cell.angle_beta   90.00
_cell.angle_gamma   90.00
#
_symmetry.space_group_name_H-M   'P 1'
#
loop_
_entity.id
_entity.type
_entity.pdbx_description
1 polymer ?
#
loop_
_entity_poly.entity_id
_entity_poly.type
_entity_poly.pdbx_seq_one_letter_code
_entity_poly.pdbx_strand_id
1 'polypeptide(L)' 'MKRRDLIKKLKAAGCVLIRHGGRHDWYQNPTTKISQPIPRHREIKDILAKHIMKMLKNNV' A
#
# COMPACT_ATOMS: atom_id res chain seq x y z
N MET A 1 7.98 -1.70 9.95
CA MET A 1 7.62 -3.01 9.36
C MET A 1 8.31 -3.20 8.02
N LYS A 2 8.61 -4.45 7.65
CA LYS A 2 9.23 -4.75 6.36
C LYS A 2 8.25 -4.43 5.23
N ARG A 3 8.74 -3.78 4.18
CA ARG A 3 7.96 -3.47 2.97
C ARG A 3 7.25 -4.69 2.39
N ARG A 4 7.92 -5.86 2.38
CA ARG A 4 7.36 -7.12 1.89
C ARG A 4 6.09 -7.52 2.65
N ASP A 5 6.06 -7.27 3.96
CA ASP A 5 4.94 -7.65 4.83
C ASP A 5 3.76 -6.70 4.58
N LEU A 6 4.03 -5.41 4.37
CA LEU A 6 3.01 -4.43 3.95
C LEU A 6 2.39 -4.82 2.61
N ILE A 7 3.21 -5.13 1.59
CA ILE A 7 2.71 -5.53 0.28
C ILE A 7 1.87 -6.80 0.36
N LYS A 8 2.30 -7.79 1.15
CA LYS A 8 1.52 -9.03 1.36
C LYS A 8 0.13 -8.71 1.93
N LYS A 9 0.05 -7.84 2.94
CA LYS A 9 -1.23 -7.39 3.53
C LYS A 9 -2.11 -6.65 2.52
N LEU A 10 -1.53 -5.74 1.73
CA LEU A 10 -2.28 -4.98 0.72
C LEU A 10 -2.84 -5.89 -0.37
N LYS A 11 -2.05 -6.84 -0.87
CA LYS A 11 -2.52 -7.84 -1.84
C LYS A 11 -3.63 -8.72 -1.27
N ALA A 12 -3.50 -9.16 -0.01
CA ALA A 12 -4.55 -9.91 0.68
C ALA A 12 -5.84 -9.10 0.87
N ALA A 13 -5.73 -7.78 1.02
CA ALA A 13 -6.86 -6.85 1.05
C ALA A 13 -7.41 -6.49 -0.35
N GLY A 14 -6.95 -7.15 -1.42
CA GLY A 14 -7.39 -6.90 -2.79
C GLY A 14 -6.82 -5.64 -3.44
N CYS A 15 -5.84 -4.98 -2.82
CA CYS A 15 -5.17 -3.84 -3.44
C CYS A 15 -4.21 -4.29 -4.53
N VAL A 16 -4.18 -3.55 -5.64
CA VAL A 16 -3.41 -3.87 -6.85
C VAL A 16 -2.32 -2.84 -7.09
N LEU A 17 -1.19 -3.30 -7.61
CA LEU A 17 -0.13 -2.42 -8.10
C LEU A 17 -0.56 -1.84 -9.46
N ILE A 18 -0.67 -0.51 -9.54
CA ILE A 18 -1.14 0.16 -10.77
C ILE A 18 -0.02 0.78 -11.60
N ARG A 19 1.08 1.18 -10.96
CA ARG A 19 2.27 1.69 -11.67
C ARG A 19 3.51 1.71 -10.78
N HIS A 20 4.65 1.65 -11.46
CA HIS A 20 5.97 1.92 -10.90
C HIS A 20 6.28 3.42 -11.00
N GLY A 21 6.54 4.08 -9.88
CA GLY A 21 7.14 5.41 -9.86
C GLY A 21 8.66 5.32 -9.68
N GLY A 22 9.32 6.47 -9.52
CA GLY A 22 10.78 6.51 -9.29
C GLY A 22 11.18 5.81 -7.99
N ARG A 23 10.86 6.41 -6.83
CA ARG A 23 11.19 5.85 -5.50
C ARG A 23 10.06 5.06 -4.83
N HIS A 24 8.88 5.03 -5.46
CA HIS A 24 7.66 4.48 -4.89
C HIS A 24 6.91 3.62 -5.90
N ASP A 25 6.16 2.64 -5.40
CA ASP A 25 5.15 1.92 -6.19
C ASP A 25 3.76 2.41 -5.81
N TRP A 26 2.88 2.53 -6.79
CA TRP A 26 1.51 2.97 -6.56
C TRP A 26 0.60 1.78 -6.42
N TYR A 27 -0.04 1.63 -5.25
CA TYR A 27 -1.07 0.64 -5.02
C TYR A 27 -2.43 1.33 -4.94
N GLN A 28 -3.45 0.69 -5.51
CA GLN A 28 -4.83 1.16 -5.52
C GLN A 28 -5.74 0.09 -4.92
N ASN A 29 -6.73 0.53 -4.14
CA ASN A 29 -7.87 -0.29 -3.83
C ASN A 29 -8.88 -0.19 -5.00
N PRO A 30 -9.18 -1.28 -5.72
CA PRO A 30 -10.04 -1.23 -6.90
C PRO A 30 -11.51 -0.92 -6.58
N THR A 31 -11.97 -1.15 -5.35
CA THR A 31 -13.33 -0.85 -4.89
C THR A 31 -13.49 0.63 -4.59
N THR A 32 -12.59 1.21 -3.79
CA THR A 32 -12.68 2.63 -3.39
C THR A 32 -12.00 3.60 -4.36
N LYS A 33 -11.21 3.08 -5.30
CA LYS A 33 -10.34 3.82 -6.24
C LYS A 33 -9.23 4.66 -5.57
N ILE A 34 -9.12 4.64 -4.24
CA ILE A 34 -8.05 5.32 -3.51
C ILE A 34 -6.71 4.66 -3.84
N SER A 35 -5.71 5.50 -4.11
CA SER A 35 -4.33 5.07 -4.36
C SER A 35 -3.37 5.63 -3.32
N GLN A 36 -2.31 4.89 -3.00
CA GLN A 36 -1.25 5.31 -2.10
C GLN A 36 0.14 4.91 -2.64
N PRO A 37 1.15 5.79 -2.50
CA PRO A 37 2.53 5.45 -2.82
C PRO A 37 3.16 4.61 -1.70
N ILE A 38 3.87 3.54 -2.08
CA ILE A 38 4.63 2.68 -1.17
C ILE A 38 6.12 2.83 -1.45
N PRO A 39 6.92 3.36 -0.51
CA PRO A 39 8.37 3.51 -0.69
C PRO A 39 9.08 2.18 -0.93
N ARG A 40 10.07 2.15 -1.82
CA ARG A 40 10.81 0.92 -2.19
C ARG A 40 11.93 0.50 -1.25
N HIS A 41 12.20 1.25 -0.18
CA HIS A 41 13.18 0.83 0.82
C HIS A 41 12.65 -0.32 1.70
N ARG A 42 13.59 -1.06 2.34
CA ARG A 42 13.31 -2.32 3.04
C ARG A 42 12.36 -2.17 4.23
N GLU A 43 12.57 -1.14 5.04
CA GLU A 43 11.84 -0.90 6.29
C GLU A 43 10.95 0.33 6.19
N ILE A 44 9.64 0.19 6.40
CA ILE A 44 8.67 1.28 6.40
C ILE A 44 8.30 1.61 7.84
N LYS A 45 8.31 2.91 8.20
CA LYS A 45 7.86 3.37 9.52
C LYS A 45 6.46 2.85 9.79
N ASP A 46 6.23 2.28 10.97
CA ASP A 46 4.94 1.64 11.29
C ASP A 46 3.76 2.61 11.21
N ILE A 47 3.98 3.89 11.57
CA ILE A 47 2.98 4.95 11.45
C ILE A 47 2.55 5.13 9.99
N LEU A 48 3.52 5.21 9.07
CA LEU A 48 3.25 5.33 7.63
C LEU A 48 2.53 4.09 7.09
N ALA A 49 2.98 2.89 7.49
CA ALA A 49 2.33 1.66 7.05
C ALA A 49 0.87 1.55 7.53
N LYS A 50 0.60 1.93 8.79
CA LYS A 50 -0.77 1.99 9.34
C LYS A 50 -1.63 3.01 8.59
N HIS A 51 -1.08 4.17 8.26
CA HIS A 51 -1.77 5.18 7.46
C HIS A 51 -2.13 4.65 6.07
N ILE A 52 -1.16 4.06 5.35
CA ILE A 52 -1.40 3.46 4.02
C ILE A 52 -2.50 2.41 4.09
N MET A 53 -2.45 1.49 5.06
CA MET A 53 -3.49 0.46 5.23
C MET A 53 -4.86 1.06 5.55
N LYS A 54 -4.93 2.12 6.36
CA LYS A 54 -6.19 2.81 6.65
C LYS A 54 -6.79 3.45 5.40
N MET A 55 -5.97 4.13 4.61
CA MET A 55 -6.41 4.78 3.36
C MET A 55 -6.88 3.78 2.30
N LEU A 56 -6.27 2.58 2.27
CA LEU A 56 -6.60 1.55 1.30
C LEU A 56 -7.64 0.53 1.80
N LYS A 57 -8.25 0.72 2.97
CA LYS A 57 -9.28 -0.18 3.49
C LYS A 57 -10.61 0.01 2.74
N ASN A 58 -11.38 -1.07 2.58
CA ASN A 58 -12.79 -0.99 2.20
C ASN A 58 -13.62 -0.52 3.41
N ASN A 59 -14.46 0.50 3.20
CA ASN A 59 -15.50 0.92 4.15
C ASN A 59 -16.83 0.24 3.80
N VAL A 60 -16.80 -1.08 3.62
CA VAL A 60 -18.05 -1.85 3.59
C VAL A 60 -18.55 -1.98 5.01
#